data_AF-A0A5C7SXQ2-F1
#
_entry.id   AF-A0A5C7SXQ2-F1
#
_cell.length_a   1.000
_cell.length_b   1.000
_cell.length_c   1.000
_cell.angle_alpha   90.00
_cell.angle_beta   90.00
_cell.angle_gamma   90.00
#
_symmetry.space_group_name_H-M   'P 1'
#
loop_
_entity.id
_entity.type
_entity.pdbx_description
1 polymer ?
#
loop_
_entity_poly.entity_id
_entity_poly.type
_entity_poly.pdbx_seq_one_letter_code
_entity_poly.pdbx_strand_id
1 'polypeptide(L)'
;TGKDTAERVAALVAAGVDVVVVDTAHGHSKGVIDRVRWVKQNFPQVQVIGGNIATGDAARALAEAGADGVKVGIGPGSICTTRIVAGVGVPQISAVANVAAALEGTGVPLIADGGIRFSGDLSKAIAAGASAVMIGSMLAGTEEAPGEVELFQGRSYKAYRGMGSLGAMAQAQGSSDRYFQDSSAGAEKLVPEGIEGRVPYKGAMSAIVHQLMGGLRASMGYTGCATVDEMRTKPQFVRITGAGMAESHVHDVQITKEAPNYRVG
;
A
#
# COMPACT_ATOMS: atom_id res chain seq x y z
N THR A 1 7.10 2.03 -16.53
CA THR A 1 6.90 1.36 -17.83
C THR A 1 8.05 1.64 -18.80
N GLY A 2 9.19 2.07 -18.27
CA GLY A 2 10.33 2.57 -19.03
C GLY A 2 11.01 1.52 -19.90
N LYS A 3 11.93 2.00 -20.73
CA LYS A 3 12.61 1.25 -21.80
C LYS A 3 13.29 -0.03 -21.28
N ASP A 4 13.85 0.02 -20.08
CA ASP A 4 14.64 -1.10 -19.51
C ASP A 4 13.78 -2.11 -18.74
N THR A 5 12.45 -1.96 -18.74
CA THR A 5 11.55 -2.82 -17.94
C THR A 5 11.61 -4.28 -18.38
N ALA A 6 11.74 -4.56 -19.69
CA ALA A 6 11.74 -5.92 -20.21
C ALA A 6 12.97 -6.71 -19.72
N GLU A 7 14.15 -6.08 -19.78
CA GLU A 7 15.41 -6.67 -19.30
C GLU A 7 15.37 -6.89 -17.79
N ARG A 8 14.84 -5.92 -17.02
CA ARG A 8 14.68 -6.06 -15.57
C ARG A 8 13.77 -7.22 -15.20
N VAL A 9 12.63 -7.39 -15.89
CA VAL A 9 11.73 -8.52 -15.65
C VAL A 9 12.43 -9.83 -15.98
N ALA A 10 13.08 -9.93 -17.15
CA ALA A 10 13.81 -11.16 -17.53
C ALA A 10 14.88 -11.55 -16.50
N ALA A 11 15.63 -10.57 -15.98
CA ALA A 11 16.63 -10.80 -14.95
C ALA A 11 16.01 -11.27 -13.61
N LEU A 12 14.89 -10.68 -13.18
CA LEU A 12 14.19 -11.10 -11.97
C LEU A 12 13.61 -12.51 -12.09
N VAL A 13 13.05 -12.85 -13.26
CA VAL A 13 12.54 -14.20 -13.54
C VAL A 13 13.68 -15.22 -13.57
N ALA A 14 14.82 -14.89 -14.19
CA ALA A 14 16.00 -15.75 -14.18
C ALA A 14 16.56 -15.95 -12.76
N ALA A 15 16.42 -14.95 -11.89
CA ALA A 15 16.77 -15.05 -10.47
C ALA A 15 15.73 -15.81 -9.62
N GLY A 16 14.63 -16.27 -10.21
CA GLY A 16 13.63 -17.09 -9.53
C GLY A 16 12.61 -16.31 -8.70
N VAL A 17 12.26 -15.07 -9.08
CA VAL A 17 11.20 -14.31 -8.40
C VAL A 17 9.85 -15.02 -8.50
N ASP A 18 9.11 -15.11 -7.39
CA ASP A 18 7.78 -15.74 -7.36
C ASP A 18 6.70 -14.87 -8.03
N VAL A 19 6.80 -13.55 -7.86
CA VAL A 19 5.79 -12.58 -8.33
C VAL A 19 6.43 -11.28 -8.79
N VAL A 20 5.94 -10.75 -9.91
CA VAL A 20 6.32 -9.43 -10.44
C VAL A 20 5.22 -8.42 -10.15
N VAL A 21 5.58 -7.28 -9.57
CA VAL A 21 4.63 -6.18 -9.31
C VAL A 21 4.86 -5.05 -10.32
N VAL A 22 3.93 -4.89 -11.25
CA VAL A 22 3.89 -3.74 -12.17
C VAL A 22 3.23 -2.58 -11.42
N ASP A 23 4.06 -1.73 -10.83
CA ASP A 23 3.63 -0.69 -9.90
C ASP A 23 3.82 0.72 -10.47
N THR A 24 2.73 1.46 -10.66
CA THR A 24 2.73 2.86 -11.13
C THR A 24 1.76 3.72 -10.34
N ALA A 25 1.89 5.05 -10.45
CA ALA A 25 0.93 5.98 -9.87
C ALA A 25 -0.47 5.86 -10.51
N HIS A 26 -0.58 5.33 -11.74
CA HIS A 26 -1.84 5.16 -12.44
C HIS A 26 -1.88 3.85 -13.24
N GLY A 27 -2.38 2.80 -12.59
CA GLY A 27 -2.46 1.45 -13.16
C GLY A 27 -3.51 1.30 -14.27
N HIS A 28 -4.51 2.19 -14.32
CA HIS A 28 -5.53 2.21 -15.39
C HIS A 28 -5.05 2.95 -16.65
N SER A 29 -3.80 2.75 -17.02
CA SER A 29 -3.19 3.35 -18.20
C SER A 29 -2.81 2.27 -19.21
N LYS A 30 -2.90 2.61 -20.51
CA LYS A 30 -2.56 1.69 -21.60
C LYS A 30 -1.18 1.05 -21.40
N GLY A 31 -0.17 1.85 -21.04
CA GLY A 31 1.20 1.37 -20.84
C GLY A 31 1.32 0.32 -19.75
N VAL A 32 0.55 0.43 -18.65
CA VAL A 32 0.56 -0.55 -17.56
C VAL A 32 -0.17 -1.82 -17.95
N ILE A 33 -1.36 -1.68 -18.54
CA ILE A 33 -2.16 -2.81 -19.02
C ILE A 33 -1.37 -3.64 -20.04
N ASP A 34 -0.75 -2.97 -21.02
CA ASP A 34 0.09 -3.63 -22.01
C ASP A 34 1.32 -4.28 -21.37
N ARG A 35 1.88 -3.69 -20.32
CA ARG A 35 3.02 -4.28 -19.60
C ARG A 35 2.62 -5.52 -18.82
N VAL A 36 1.49 -5.52 -18.11
CA VAL A 36 0.95 -6.69 -17.42
C VAL A 36 0.71 -7.82 -18.41
N ARG A 37 0.05 -7.53 -19.53
CA ARG A 37 -0.18 -8.50 -20.62
C ARG A 37 1.13 -9.05 -21.16
N TRP A 38 2.12 -8.19 -21.38
CA TRP A 38 3.43 -8.61 -21.87
C TRP A 38 4.13 -9.56 -20.87
N VAL A 39 4.14 -9.24 -19.57
CA VAL A 39 4.71 -10.14 -18.54
C VAL A 39 4.02 -11.49 -18.58
N LYS A 40 2.69 -11.52 -18.59
CA LYS A 40 1.92 -12.76 -18.59
C LYS A 40 2.15 -13.61 -19.85
N GLN A 41 2.34 -12.99 -21.01
CA GLN A 41 2.60 -13.68 -22.26
C GLN A 41 4.02 -14.23 -22.37
N ASN A 42 5.02 -13.52 -21.86
CA ASN A 42 6.44 -13.90 -22.01
C ASN A 42 6.94 -14.78 -20.85
N PHE A 43 6.32 -14.67 -19.68
CA PHE A 43 6.69 -15.43 -18.48
C PHE A 43 5.44 -16.00 -17.80
N PRO A 44 4.66 -16.87 -18.47
CA PRO A 44 3.38 -17.37 -17.96
C PRO A 44 3.49 -18.14 -16.64
N GLN A 45 4.67 -18.64 -16.31
CA GLN A 45 4.97 -19.33 -15.06
C GLN A 45 5.09 -18.41 -13.84
N VAL A 46 5.27 -17.10 -14.04
CA VAL A 46 5.43 -16.13 -12.95
C VAL A 46 4.12 -15.39 -12.72
N GLN A 47 3.78 -15.17 -11.45
CA GLN A 47 2.59 -14.38 -11.12
C GLN A 47 2.83 -12.90 -11.37
N VAL A 48 1.82 -12.16 -11.84
CA VAL A 48 1.93 -10.71 -12.06
C VAL A 48 0.82 -9.95 -11.33
N ILE A 49 1.23 -8.96 -10.53
CA ILE A 49 0.33 -8.02 -9.85
C ILE A 49 0.36 -6.68 -10.59
N GLY A 50 -0.81 -6.15 -10.94
CA GLY A 50 -0.95 -4.83 -11.56
C GLY A 50 -1.49 -3.77 -10.59
N GLY A 51 -0.92 -2.57 -10.59
CA GLY A 51 -1.44 -1.44 -9.82
C GLY A 51 -0.67 -0.13 -10.00
N ASN A 52 -1.06 0.96 -9.33
CA ASN A 52 -2.21 1.03 -8.42
C ASN A 52 -3.50 1.45 -9.12
N ILE A 53 -4.63 0.98 -8.60
CA ILE A 53 -5.97 1.33 -9.08
C ILE A 53 -6.88 1.75 -7.91
N ALA A 54 -8.04 2.32 -8.22
CA ALA A 54 -9.04 2.68 -7.19
C ALA A 54 -10.50 2.51 -7.65
N THR A 55 -10.73 1.92 -8.82
CA THR A 55 -12.06 1.76 -9.43
C THR A 55 -12.25 0.34 -9.97
N GLY A 56 -13.51 -0.09 -10.06
CA GLY A 56 -13.85 -1.41 -10.60
C GLY A 56 -13.44 -1.59 -12.06
N ASP A 57 -13.59 -0.57 -12.91
CA ASP A 57 -13.23 -0.65 -14.32
C ASP A 57 -11.72 -0.86 -14.51
N ALA A 58 -10.91 -0.18 -13.71
CA ALA A 58 -9.47 -0.37 -13.70
C ALA A 58 -9.08 -1.80 -13.28
N ALA A 59 -9.83 -2.38 -12.34
CA ALA A 59 -9.61 -3.75 -11.89
C ALA A 59 -9.92 -4.76 -12.99
N ARG A 60 -11.05 -4.60 -13.68
CA ARG A 60 -11.42 -5.43 -14.83
C ARG A 60 -10.40 -5.33 -15.95
N ALA A 61 -9.96 -4.12 -16.29
CA ALA A 61 -8.95 -3.91 -17.32
C ALA A 61 -7.62 -4.64 -17.02
N LEU A 62 -7.17 -4.66 -15.76
CA LEU A 62 -5.98 -5.40 -15.35
C LEU A 62 -6.21 -6.92 -15.30
N ALA A 63 -7.37 -7.37 -14.83
CA ALA A 63 -7.74 -8.78 -14.83
C ALA A 63 -7.80 -9.34 -16.26
N GLU A 64 -8.44 -8.62 -17.19
CA GLU A 64 -8.51 -8.95 -18.62
C GLU A 64 -7.13 -8.96 -19.29
N ALA A 65 -6.18 -8.16 -18.79
CA ALA A 65 -4.80 -8.19 -19.24
C ALA A 65 -4.01 -9.42 -18.74
N GLY A 66 -4.59 -10.20 -17.82
CA GLY A 66 -3.97 -11.40 -17.25
C GLY A 66 -3.27 -11.18 -15.90
N ALA A 67 -3.63 -10.14 -15.15
CA ALA A 67 -3.14 -9.96 -13.78
C ALA A 67 -3.59 -11.12 -12.87
N ASP A 68 -2.65 -11.71 -12.12
CA ASP A 68 -2.92 -12.71 -11.07
C ASP A 68 -3.31 -12.06 -9.73
N GLY A 69 -3.23 -10.73 -9.64
CA GLY A 69 -3.71 -9.93 -8.52
C GLY A 69 -3.68 -8.45 -8.86
N VAL A 70 -4.49 -7.64 -8.17
CA VAL A 70 -4.48 -6.18 -8.33
C VAL A 70 -4.08 -5.46 -7.05
N LYS A 71 -3.43 -4.30 -7.18
CA LYS A 71 -3.06 -3.44 -6.04
C LYS A 71 -3.89 -2.17 -6.01
N VAL A 72 -4.58 -1.94 -4.89
CA VAL A 72 -5.63 -0.91 -4.75
C VAL A 72 -5.17 0.18 -3.80
N GLY A 73 -5.11 1.41 -4.30
CA GLY A 73 -4.84 2.60 -3.47
C GLY A 73 -4.27 3.76 -4.27
N ILE A 74 -5.07 4.82 -4.42
CA ILE A 74 -4.64 6.09 -5.03
C ILE A 74 -4.72 7.20 -3.98
N GLY A 75 -3.54 7.65 -3.53
CA GLY A 75 -3.36 8.68 -2.52
C GLY A 75 -3.64 8.38 -1.04
N PRO A 76 -3.81 7.13 -0.55
CA PRO A 76 -4.04 6.89 0.89
C PRO A 76 -2.73 6.81 1.71
N GLY A 77 -1.56 6.78 1.06
CA GLY A 77 -0.28 6.61 1.73
C GLY A 77 0.07 7.78 2.65
N SER A 78 0.69 7.49 3.79
CA SER A 78 1.06 8.48 4.82
C SER A 78 2.04 9.56 4.33
N ILE A 79 2.88 9.23 3.35
CA ILE A 79 3.85 10.14 2.72
C ILE A 79 3.39 10.66 1.35
N CYS A 80 2.15 10.37 0.95
CA CYS A 80 1.65 10.65 -0.38
C CYS A 80 0.90 11.99 -0.39
N THR A 81 1.17 12.81 -1.40
CA THR A 81 0.50 14.10 -1.62
C THR A 81 -0.33 14.13 -2.90
N THR A 82 -0.44 13.02 -3.64
CA THR A 82 -1.22 12.90 -4.90
C THR A 82 -2.61 13.52 -4.81
N ARG A 83 -3.37 13.27 -3.73
CA ARG A 83 -4.73 13.84 -3.57
C ARG A 83 -4.73 15.36 -3.49
N ILE A 84 -3.71 15.93 -2.87
CA ILE A 84 -3.59 17.38 -2.66
C ILE A 84 -3.01 18.05 -3.91
N VAL A 85 -1.97 17.46 -4.49
CA VAL A 85 -1.23 18.03 -5.62
C VAL A 85 -1.99 17.85 -6.94
N ALA A 86 -2.51 16.65 -7.20
CA ALA A 86 -3.21 16.34 -8.45
C ALA A 86 -4.74 16.42 -8.34
N GLY A 87 -5.30 16.51 -7.12
CA GLY A 87 -6.75 16.51 -6.91
C GLY A 87 -7.42 15.15 -7.13
N VAL A 88 -6.65 14.06 -7.23
CA VAL A 88 -7.14 12.73 -7.62
C VAL A 88 -6.97 11.71 -6.50
N GLY A 89 -8.03 10.95 -6.21
CA GLY A 89 -7.99 9.79 -5.34
C GLY A 89 -9.37 9.33 -4.89
N VAL A 90 -9.44 8.17 -4.25
CA VAL A 90 -10.68 7.60 -3.70
C VAL A 90 -10.42 7.16 -2.26
N PRO A 91 -11.29 7.49 -1.28
CA PRO A 91 -11.18 6.96 0.09
C PRO A 91 -10.98 5.44 0.11
N GLN A 92 -9.98 4.97 0.86
CA GLN A 92 -9.41 3.63 0.67
C GLN A 92 -10.41 2.48 0.89
N ILE A 93 -11.29 2.58 1.89
CA ILE A 93 -12.32 1.57 2.14
C ILE A 93 -13.29 1.47 0.94
N SER A 94 -13.70 2.61 0.38
CA SER A 94 -14.55 2.63 -0.81
C SER A 94 -13.83 2.10 -2.04
N ALA A 95 -12.54 2.45 -2.23
CA ALA A 95 -11.73 1.93 -3.33
C ALA A 95 -11.63 0.40 -3.26
N VAL A 96 -11.31 -0.14 -2.08
CA VAL A 96 -11.23 -1.58 -1.82
C VAL A 96 -12.57 -2.27 -2.07
N ALA A 97 -13.66 -1.76 -1.49
CA ALA A 97 -14.99 -2.35 -1.65
C ALA A 97 -15.47 -2.33 -3.11
N ASN A 98 -15.25 -1.23 -3.83
CA ASN A 98 -15.63 -1.11 -5.24
C ASN A 98 -14.84 -2.08 -6.13
N VAL A 99 -13.55 -2.25 -5.87
CA VAL A 99 -12.71 -3.20 -6.60
C VAL A 99 -13.08 -4.64 -6.25
N ALA A 100 -13.35 -4.94 -4.96
CA ALA A 100 -13.79 -6.25 -4.52
C ALA A 100 -15.08 -6.68 -5.24
N ALA A 101 -16.09 -5.80 -5.29
CA ALA A 101 -17.33 -6.06 -5.99
C ALA A 101 -17.12 -6.24 -7.51
N ALA A 102 -16.19 -5.50 -8.12
CA ALA A 102 -15.92 -5.61 -9.55
C ALA A 102 -15.17 -6.90 -9.93
N LEU A 103 -14.41 -7.50 -9.00
CA LEU A 103 -13.65 -8.74 -9.20
C LEU A 103 -14.38 -9.98 -8.69
N GLU A 104 -15.61 -9.85 -8.21
CA GLU A 104 -16.40 -10.99 -7.76
C GLU A 104 -16.55 -12.03 -8.90
N GLY A 105 -16.33 -13.31 -8.57
CA GLY A 105 -16.39 -14.42 -9.53
C GLY A 105 -15.18 -14.53 -10.48
N THR A 106 -14.25 -13.58 -10.50
CA THR A 106 -13.07 -13.62 -11.38
C THR A 106 -11.93 -14.50 -10.83
N GLY A 107 -11.91 -14.73 -9.51
CA GLY A 107 -10.80 -15.40 -8.83
C GLY A 107 -9.55 -14.53 -8.62
N VAL A 108 -9.54 -13.29 -9.10
CA VAL A 108 -8.40 -12.37 -8.96
C VAL A 108 -8.41 -11.69 -7.58
N PRO A 109 -7.41 -11.92 -6.71
CA PRO A 109 -7.30 -11.27 -5.41
C PRO A 109 -6.90 -9.79 -5.53
N LEU A 110 -7.17 -9.02 -4.48
CA LEU A 110 -6.75 -7.61 -4.40
C LEU A 110 -5.93 -7.34 -3.13
N ILE A 111 -4.96 -6.43 -3.25
CA ILE A 111 -4.10 -5.96 -2.16
C ILE A 111 -4.49 -4.53 -1.83
N ALA A 112 -4.89 -4.25 -0.58
CA ALA A 112 -5.13 -2.88 -0.13
C ALA A 112 -3.80 -2.21 0.24
N ASP A 113 -3.40 -1.19 -0.51
CA ASP A 113 -2.10 -0.53 -0.41
C ASP A 113 -2.21 0.91 0.11
N GLY A 114 -1.67 1.12 1.32
CA GLY A 114 -1.60 2.43 1.96
C GLY A 114 -2.77 2.76 2.89
N GLY A 115 -2.53 3.74 3.78
CA GLY A 115 -3.54 4.24 4.73
C GLY A 115 -3.70 3.44 6.03
N ILE A 116 -3.00 2.31 6.19
CA ILE A 116 -3.03 1.49 7.41
C ILE A 116 -2.21 2.18 8.52
N ARG A 117 -2.88 2.57 9.61
CA ARG A 117 -2.25 3.24 10.77
C ARG A 117 -2.32 2.41 12.03
N PHE A 118 -3.37 1.58 12.15
CA PHE A 118 -3.59 0.68 13.28
C PHE A 118 -3.92 -0.72 12.77
N SER A 119 -3.77 -1.73 13.62
CA SER A 119 -4.21 -3.10 13.32
C SER A 119 -5.70 -3.18 12.98
N GLY A 120 -6.53 -2.32 13.57
CA GLY A 120 -7.94 -2.20 13.20
C GLY A 120 -8.18 -1.73 11.77
N ASP A 121 -7.30 -0.90 11.19
CA ASP A 121 -7.40 -0.50 9.78
C ASP A 121 -7.10 -1.68 8.85
N LEU A 122 -6.16 -2.56 9.23
CA LEU A 122 -5.90 -3.82 8.52
C LEU A 122 -7.15 -4.70 8.53
N SER A 123 -7.78 -4.89 9.70
CA SER A 123 -9.02 -5.67 9.81
C SER A 123 -10.14 -5.10 8.94
N LYS A 124 -10.31 -3.77 8.92
CA LYS A 124 -11.30 -3.09 8.07
C LYS A 124 -11.00 -3.25 6.59
N ALA A 125 -9.74 -3.21 6.18
CA ALA A 125 -9.35 -3.42 4.77
C ALA A 125 -9.67 -4.85 4.31
N ILE A 126 -9.36 -5.85 5.13
CA ILE A 126 -9.75 -7.25 4.86
C ILE A 126 -11.27 -7.38 4.80
N ALA A 127 -11.99 -6.82 5.77
CA ALA A 127 -13.45 -6.87 5.79
C ALA A 127 -14.13 -6.12 4.64
N ALA A 128 -13.46 -5.14 4.04
CA ALA A 128 -13.92 -4.48 2.82
C ALA A 128 -13.67 -5.31 1.54
N GLY A 129 -13.00 -6.47 1.64
CA GLY A 129 -12.78 -7.39 0.52
C GLY A 129 -11.32 -7.55 0.08
N ALA A 130 -10.34 -7.01 0.80
CA ALA A 130 -8.92 -7.19 0.49
C ALA A 130 -8.38 -8.56 0.90
N SER A 131 -7.49 -9.15 0.08
CA SER A 131 -6.91 -10.48 0.32
C SER A 131 -5.66 -10.37 1.18
N ALA A 132 -4.94 -9.27 0.98
CA ALA A 132 -3.80 -8.87 1.76
C ALA A 132 -3.75 -7.34 1.86
N VAL A 133 -2.87 -6.84 2.72
CA VAL A 133 -2.57 -5.41 2.84
C VAL A 133 -1.09 -5.17 2.54
N MET A 134 -0.79 -4.07 1.86
CA MET A 134 0.57 -3.57 1.69
C MET A 134 0.79 -2.40 2.66
N ILE A 135 1.89 -2.46 3.41
CA ILE A 135 2.15 -1.58 4.54
C ILE A 135 3.51 -0.92 4.39
N GLY A 136 3.53 0.42 4.39
CA GLY A 136 4.75 1.22 4.41
C GLY A 136 5.08 1.75 5.81
N SER A 137 4.40 2.82 6.24
CA SER A 137 4.78 3.58 7.45
C SER A 137 4.85 2.76 8.73
N MET A 138 4.03 1.72 8.91
CA MET A 138 4.10 0.89 10.13
C MET A 138 5.40 0.09 10.21
N LEU A 139 5.93 -0.37 9.07
CA LEU A 139 7.17 -1.14 8.99
C LEU A 139 8.40 -0.24 8.81
N ALA A 140 8.21 1.00 8.34
CA ALA A 140 9.27 2.01 8.38
C ALA A 140 9.70 2.27 9.82
N GLY A 141 11.00 2.43 10.07
CA GLY A 141 11.56 2.59 11.41
C GLY A 141 11.90 1.28 12.13
N THR A 142 11.68 0.12 11.50
CA THR A 142 12.13 -1.18 12.01
C THR A 142 13.63 -1.38 11.77
N GLU A 143 14.21 -2.32 12.48
CA GLU A 143 15.63 -2.72 12.33
C GLU A 143 15.94 -3.15 10.89
N GLU A 144 15.05 -3.95 10.32
CA GLU A 144 15.19 -4.56 8.99
C GLU A 144 14.88 -3.58 7.84
N ALA A 145 14.21 -2.46 8.12
CA ALA A 145 14.00 -1.42 7.11
C ALA A 145 15.34 -0.79 6.69
N PRO A 146 15.54 -0.39 5.43
CA PRO A 146 16.80 0.22 5.00
C PRO A 146 17.16 1.53 5.75
N GLY A 147 18.45 1.87 5.71
CA GLY A 147 18.99 3.11 6.30
C GLY A 147 19.39 2.97 7.77
N GLU A 148 20.12 3.97 8.26
CA GLU A 148 20.65 4.01 9.63
C GLU A 148 19.65 4.62 10.62
N VAL A 149 19.86 4.33 11.91
CA VAL A 149 19.14 4.98 13.00
C VAL A 149 19.76 6.35 13.29
N GLU A 150 18.96 7.40 13.20
CA GLU A 150 19.35 8.79 13.50
C GLU A 150 18.86 9.18 14.90
N LEU A 151 19.72 9.84 15.68
CA LEU A 151 19.33 10.49 16.93
C LEU A 151 18.92 11.94 16.68
N PHE A 152 17.70 12.30 17.08
CA PHE A 152 17.20 13.66 17.00
C PHE A 152 16.47 14.03 18.29
N GLN A 153 16.92 15.11 18.94
CA GLN A 153 16.35 15.60 20.21
C GLN A 153 16.19 14.50 21.28
N GLY A 154 17.19 13.61 21.40
CA GLY A 154 17.20 12.52 22.38
C GLY A 154 16.28 11.34 22.07
N ARG A 155 15.73 11.25 20.85
CA ARG A 155 14.92 10.13 20.38
C ARG A 155 15.50 9.52 19.10
N SER A 156 15.27 8.23 18.91
CA SER A 156 15.76 7.48 17.74
C SER A 156 14.72 7.45 16.62
N TYR A 157 15.17 7.68 15.39
CA TYR A 157 14.35 7.72 14.18
C TYR A 157 15.01 6.97 13.02
N LYS A 158 14.23 6.66 11.98
CA LYS A 158 14.76 6.31 10.65
C LYS A 158 14.10 7.16 9.57
N ALA A 159 14.79 7.35 8.46
CA ALA A 159 14.25 8.04 7.29
C ALA A 159 13.06 7.26 6.69
N TYR A 160 12.04 7.98 6.25
CA TYR A 160 10.90 7.43 5.52
C TYR A 160 10.42 8.45 4.49
N ARG A 161 10.35 8.04 3.22
CA ARG A 161 10.00 8.94 2.12
C ARG A 161 9.07 8.28 1.13
N GLY A 162 8.27 9.10 0.45
CA GLY A 162 7.49 8.67 -0.70
C GLY A 162 8.37 8.45 -1.92
N MET A 163 8.04 7.45 -2.73
CA MET A 163 8.73 7.26 -4.02
C MET A 163 8.44 8.43 -4.98
N GLY A 164 7.41 9.24 -4.74
CA GLY A 164 7.12 10.47 -5.49
C GLY A 164 7.81 11.72 -4.95
N SER A 165 8.74 11.57 -4.00
CA SER A 165 9.53 12.69 -3.46
C SER A 165 10.71 13.03 -4.35
N LEU A 166 11.22 14.27 -4.22
CA LEU A 166 12.36 14.74 -5.01
C LEU A 166 13.59 13.85 -4.82
N GLY A 167 13.96 13.52 -3.58
CA GLY A 167 15.13 12.69 -3.29
C GLY A 167 14.98 11.23 -3.75
N ALA A 168 13.76 10.73 -3.94
CA ALA A 168 13.52 9.40 -4.53
C ALA A 168 13.55 9.44 -6.07
N MET A 169 12.98 10.48 -6.68
CA MET A 169 12.90 10.60 -8.13
C MET A 169 14.20 11.11 -8.79
N ALA A 170 14.99 11.93 -8.08
CA ALA A 170 16.23 12.50 -8.60
C ALA A 170 17.40 11.49 -8.73
N GLN A 171 17.22 10.25 -8.27
CA GLN A 171 18.23 9.20 -8.40
C GLN A 171 18.32 8.68 -9.85
N ALA A 172 19.51 8.25 -10.29
CA ALA A 172 19.71 7.73 -11.65
C ALA A 172 18.85 6.49 -11.96
N GLN A 173 18.61 5.63 -10.96
CA GLN A 173 17.58 4.57 -11.00
C GLN A 173 16.41 4.90 -10.07
N GLY A 174 16.00 6.17 -10.08
CA GLY A 174 14.92 6.68 -9.26
C GLY A 174 13.53 6.31 -9.77
N SER A 175 12.53 6.76 -9.05
CA SER A 175 11.12 6.43 -9.30
C SER A 175 10.39 7.39 -10.24
N SER A 176 11.07 8.26 -10.97
CA SER A 176 10.45 9.26 -11.86
C SER A 176 9.48 8.64 -12.89
N ASP A 177 9.87 7.54 -13.56
CA ASP A 177 9.02 6.79 -14.51
C ASP A 177 7.73 6.25 -13.86
N ARG A 178 7.78 5.91 -12.58
CA ARG A 178 6.59 5.46 -11.81
C ARG A 178 5.50 6.55 -11.73
N TYR A 179 5.91 7.81 -11.74
CA TYR A 179 5.05 9.00 -11.62
C TYR A 179 4.86 9.73 -12.95
N PHE A 180 5.24 9.11 -14.08
CA PHE A 180 5.12 9.70 -15.41
C PHE A 180 5.86 11.04 -15.55
N GLN A 181 6.94 11.23 -14.77
CA GLN A 181 7.76 12.43 -14.81
C GLN A 181 9.06 12.19 -15.57
N ASP A 182 9.48 13.21 -16.33
CA ASP A 182 10.70 13.15 -17.12
C ASP A 182 11.92 13.54 -16.27
N SER A 183 12.70 12.55 -15.84
CA SER A 183 13.95 12.77 -15.11
C SER A 183 15.05 13.41 -15.96
N SER A 184 14.95 13.41 -17.28
CA SER A 184 15.92 14.07 -18.16
C SER A 184 15.78 15.61 -18.16
N ALA A 185 14.65 16.12 -17.65
CA ALA A 185 14.35 17.54 -17.62
C ALA A 185 15.00 18.28 -16.41
N GLY A 186 15.67 17.55 -15.52
CA GLY A 186 16.30 18.06 -14.29
C GLY A 186 15.37 18.01 -13.07
N ALA A 187 15.94 17.75 -11.88
CA ALA A 187 15.18 17.58 -10.63
C ALA A 187 14.29 18.78 -10.27
N GLU A 188 14.70 19.98 -10.68
CA GLU A 188 14.00 21.27 -10.50
C GLU A 188 12.60 21.29 -11.13
N LYS A 189 12.39 20.50 -12.21
CA LYS A 189 11.14 20.50 -12.98
C LYS A 189 10.16 19.42 -12.54
N LEU A 190 10.56 18.57 -11.59
CA LEU A 190 9.71 17.52 -11.04
C LEU A 190 8.67 18.12 -10.09
N VAL A 191 7.42 17.65 -10.19
CA VAL A 191 6.33 18.08 -9.30
C VAL A 191 6.04 16.94 -8.31
N PRO A 192 6.60 16.96 -7.10
CA PRO A 192 6.57 15.79 -6.23
C PRO A 192 5.16 15.47 -5.70
N GLU A 193 4.81 14.18 -5.76
CA GLU A 193 3.58 13.61 -5.20
C GLU A 193 3.84 12.80 -3.92
N GLY A 194 5.00 13.02 -3.30
CA GLY A 194 5.32 12.52 -1.98
C GLY A 194 6.32 13.39 -1.25
N ILE A 195 6.40 13.20 0.06
CA ILE A 195 7.30 13.94 0.94
C ILE A 195 8.43 13.06 1.47
N GLU A 196 9.43 13.70 2.08
CA GLU A 196 10.51 13.06 2.81
C GLU A 196 10.38 13.41 4.30
N GLY A 197 10.51 12.42 5.16
CA GLY A 197 10.37 12.60 6.58
C GLY A 197 11.12 11.56 7.39
N ARG A 198 10.84 11.54 8.69
CA ARG A 198 11.40 10.60 9.65
C ARG A 198 10.27 9.94 10.43
N VAL A 199 10.45 8.68 10.80
CA VAL A 199 9.52 7.94 11.67
C VAL A 199 10.28 7.45 12.91
N PRO A 200 9.62 7.36 14.08
CA PRO A 200 10.27 6.82 15.28
C PRO A 200 10.84 5.42 15.01
N TYR A 201 11.95 5.10 15.65
CA TYR A 201 12.47 3.74 15.70
C TYR A 201 11.47 2.82 16.41
N LYS A 202 11.30 1.60 15.88
CA LYS A 202 10.27 0.65 16.31
C LYS A 202 10.79 -0.70 16.78
N GLY A 203 12.11 -0.91 16.73
CA GLY A 203 12.72 -2.21 16.98
C GLY A 203 12.46 -3.22 15.86
N ALA A 204 12.53 -4.50 16.19
CA ALA A 204 12.36 -5.59 15.23
C ALA A 204 10.96 -5.61 14.57
N MET A 205 10.93 -5.87 13.28
CA MET A 205 9.70 -6.00 12.48
C MET A 205 8.76 -7.07 13.04
N SER A 206 9.31 -8.16 13.56
CA SER A 206 8.56 -9.28 14.14
C SER A 206 7.60 -8.83 15.25
N ALA A 207 8.01 -7.88 16.09
CA ALA A 207 7.17 -7.34 17.16
C ALA A 207 5.97 -6.55 16.60
N ILE A 208 6.19 -5.78 15.53
CA ILE A 208 5.12 -5.03 14.86
C ILE A 208 4.13 -5.97 14.18
N VAL A 209 4.63 -6.98 13.46
CA VAL A 209 3.79 -8.01 12.83
C VAL A 209 2.97 -8.77 13.87
N HIS A 210 3.57 -9.13 15.00
CA HIS A 210 2.86 -9.77 16.10
C HIS A 210 1.67 -8.94 16.60
N GLN A 211 1.87 -7.63 16.81
CA GLN A 211 0.79 -6.73 17.24
C GLN A 211 -0.30 -6.53 16.17
N LEU A 212 0.09 -6.44 14.89
CA LEU A 212 -0.86 -6.37 13.78
C LEU A 212 -1.74 -7.63 13.69
N MET A 213 -1.11 -8.80 13.78
CA MET A 213 -1.81 -10.09 13.74
C MET A 213 -2.67 -10.31 14.98
N GLY A 214 -2.22 -9.88 16.16
CA GLY A 214 -3.03 -9.90 17.37
C GLY A 214 -4.33 -9.10 17.22
N GLY A 215 -4.24 -7.89 16.65
CA GLY A 215 -5.43 -7.06 16.37
C GLY A 215 -6.36 -7.66 15.33
N LEU A 216 -5.83 -8.28 14.26
CA LEU A 216 -6.64 -8.98 13.27
C LEU A 216 -7.39 -10.16 13.89
N ARG A 217 -6.69 -11.01 14.66
CA ARG A 217 -7.28 -12.18 15.33
C ARG A 217 -8.37 -11.77 16.33
N ALA A 218 -8.13 -10.70 17.09
CA ALA A 218 -9.16 -10.14 17.98
C ALA A 218 -10.39 -9.68 17.18
N SER A 219 -10.19 -8.96 16.08
CA SER A 219 -11.28 -8.52 15.21
C SER A 219 -12.08 -9.69 14.63
N MET A 220 -11.40 -10.74 14.17
CA MET A 220 -12.03 -11.96 13.69
C MET A 220 -12.84 -12.67 14.79
N GLY A 221 -12.36 -12.64 16.03
CA GLY A 221 -13.10 -13.13 17.20
C GLY A 221 -14.40 -12.36 17.43
N TYR A 222 -14.35 -11.02 17.40
CA TYR A 222 -15.55 -10.17 17.55
C TYR A 222 -16.56 -10.34 16.42
N THR A 223 -16.11 -10.62 15.19
CA THR A 223 -16.98 -10.82 14.02
C THR A 223 -17.35 -12.28 13.79
N GLY A 224 -16.93 -13.20 14.66
CA GLY A 224 -17.23 -14.63 14.54
C GLY A 224 -16.68 -15.27 13.25
N CYS A 225 -15.55 -14.78 12.73
CA CYS A 225 -14.94 -15.25 11.50
C CYS A 225 -13.78 -16.22 11.79
N ALA A 226 -13.90 -17.47 11.33
CA ALA A 226 -12.86 -18.48 11.52
C ALA A 226 -11.70 -18.34 10.51
N THR A 227 -11.98 -17.77 9.33
CA THR A 227 -10.99 -17.61 8.25
C THR A 227 -10.97 -16.19 7.71
N VAL A 228 -9.92 -15.84 6.97
CA VAL A 228 -9.82 -14.56 6.26
C VAL A 228 -10.93 -14.43 5.21
N ASP A 229 -11.31 -15.51 4.55
CA ASP A 229 -12.42 -15.50 3.58
C ASP A 229 -13.76 -15.17 4.22
N GLU A 230 -14.02 -15.69 5.42
CA GLU A 230 -15.19 -15.29 6.20
C GLU A 230 -15.11 -13.81 6.60
N MET A 231 -13.94 -13.35 7.04
CA MET A 231 -13.73 -11.95 7.41
C MET A 231 -13.99 -11.01 6.23
N ARG A 232 -13.69 -11.43 4.99
CA ARG A 232 -13.92 -10.63 3.77
C ARG A 232 -15.37 -10.53 3.33
N THR A 233 -16.25 -11.43 3.79
CA THR A 233 -17.58 -11.63 3.19
C THR A 233 -18.74 -11.53 4.17
N LYS A 234 -18.54 -11.84 5.46
CA LYS A 234 -19.60 -11.84 6.48
C LYS A 234 -19.76 -10.52 7.24
N PRO A 235 -18.68 -9.85 7.71
CA PRO A 235 -18.80 -8.68 8.58
C PRO A 235 -19.60 -7.55 7.95
N GLN A 236 -20.30 -6.81 8.80
CA GLN A 236 -21.08 -5.64 8.41
C GLN A 236 -20.42 -4.38 9.00
N PHE A 237 -20.46 -3.30 8.24
CA PHE A 237 -19.96 -2.00 8.69
C PHE A 237 -21.11 -1.12 9.18
N VAL A 238 -20.84 -0.34 10.22
CA VAL A 238 -21.66 0.80 10.61
C VAL A 238 -20.88 2.08 10.33
N ARG A 239 -21.51 3.04 9.65
CA ARG A 239 -20.91 4.34 9.38
C ARG A 239 -20.98 5.19 10.65
N ILE A 240 -19.84 5.71 11.09
CA ILE A 240 -19.73 6.60 12.25
C ILE A 240 -19.45 8.04 11.82
N THR A 241 -19.75 8.98 12.71
CA THR A 241 -19.38 10.40 12.55
C THR A 241 -17.98 10.67 13.11
N GLY A 242 -17.47 11.90 12.97
CA GLY A 242 -16.22 12.30 13.61
C GLY A 242 -16.25 12.18 15.14
N ALA A 243 -17.41 12.41 15.77
CA ALA A 243 -17.59 12.20 17.21
C ALA A 243 -17.45 10.72 17.60
N GLY A 244 -18.02 9.80 16.80
CA GLY A 244 -17.83 8.37 17.02
C GLY A 244 -16.38 7.92 16.83
N MET A 245 -15.61 8.58 15.96
CA MET A 245 -14.17 8.31 15.83
C MET A 245 -13.39 8.80 17.06
N ALA A 246 -13.76 9.96 17.63
CA ALA A 246 -13.17 10.45 18.87
C ALA A 246 -13.48 9.51 20.06
N GLU A 247 -14.73 9.04 20.16
CA GLU A 247 -15.15 8.01 21.13
C GLU A 247 -14.39 6.69 20.96
N SER A 248 -14.06 6.30 19.72
CA SER A 248 -13.32 5.06 19.45
C SER A 248 -11.86 5.08 19.94
N HIS A 249 -11.28 6.28 20.08
CA HIS A 249 -9.92 6.45 20.60
C HIS A 249 -9.93 6.57 22.13
N VAL A 250 -8.76 6.46 22.77
CA VAL A 250 -8.64 6.82 24.19
C VAL A 250 -9.05 8.28 24.37
N HIS A 251 -10.03 8.54 25.24
CA HIS A 251 -10.53 9.86 25.59
C HIS A 251 -10.68 10.00 27.11
N ASP A 252 -10.68 11.25 27.60
CA ASP A 252 -10.91 11.61 29.02
C ASP A 252 -9.93 10.97 30.05
N VAL A 253 -8.72 10.59 29.62
CA VAL A 253 -7.66 10.06 30.49
C VAL A 253 -6.27 10.44 29.97
N GLN A 254 -5.30 10.56 30.89
CA GLN A 254 -3.89 10.76 30.53
C GLN A 254 -3.16 9.41 30.41
N ILE A 255 -2.58 9.13 29.23
CA ILE A 255 -1.76 7.95 29.01
C ILE A 255 -0.43 8.11 29.77
N THR A 256 -0.16 7.19 30.70
CA THR A 256 1.09 7.19 31.49
C THR A 256 2.14 6.21 30.98
N LYS A 257 1.74 5.26 30.12
CA LYS A 257 2.62 4.26 29.51
C LYS A 257 2.15 3.96 28.09
N GLU A 258 3.05 3.98 27.12
CA GLU A 258 2.73 3.60 25.75
C GLU A 258 2.38 2.12 25.64
N ALA A 259 1.26 1.82 24.99
CA ALA A 259 0.92 0.46 24.59
C ALA A 259 1.63 0.12 23.27
N PRO A 260 2.08 -1.14 23.08
CA PRO A 260 2.87 -1.55 21.91
C PRO A 260 2.11 -1.47 20.58
N ASN A 261 0.78 -1.38 20.61
CA ASN A 261 -0.11 -1.35 19.45
C ASN A 261 -0.91 -0.04 19.32
N TYR A 262 -0.67 0.94 20.19
CA TYR A 262 -1.44 2.18 20.22
C TYR A 262 -0.53 3.38 20.48
N ARG A 263 -0.30 4.15 19.41
CA ARG A 263 0.37 5.45 19.46
C ARG A 263 -0.54 6.48 18.79
N VAL A 264 -0.95 7.48 19.55
CA VAL A 264 -1.58 8.69 19.01
C VAL A 264 -0.44 9.65 18.73
N GLY A 265 -0.27 10.01 17.45
CA GLY A 265 0.67 11.04 17.02
C GLY A 265 0.06 12.42 17.15
#